data_AF-A0A970FDF6-F1
#
_entry.id   AF-A0A970FDF6-F1
#
_cell.length_a   1.000
_cell.length_b   1.000
_cell.length_c   1.000
_cell.angle_alpha   90.00
_cell.angle_beta   90.00
_cell.angle_gamma   90.00
#
_symmetry.space_group_name_H-M   'P 1'
#
loop_
_entity.id
_entity.type
_entity.pdbx_description
1 polymer ?
#
loop_
_entity_poly.entity_id
_entity_poly.type
_entity_poly.pdbx_seq_one_letter_code
_entity_poly.pdbx_strand_id
1 'polypeptide(L)'
;MGTKSEGIEKIGFLSLFLTLISGTISLTIHFTPLYRFSIQRYDLVAVSGLSQAKLLENYRLLLQFLNYPWNKELKLPDFPMSAAGLGHFYDVKQLFLFNYFILFVTLAPTLYFLYYLWKKQQLWRLVRPFQWGILAPVIFLFLMLIGFDTFFVTFHQLFFRNDDWLFNPVTDPIITVLPAQFFMLCFVLFFLVLEGLFYAMLRIGKKSVK
;
A
#
# COMPACT_ATOMS: atom_id res chain seq x y z
N MET A 1 -37.68 9.66 -10.44
CA MET A 1 -37.01 8.34 -10.45
C MET A 1 -35.47 8.41 -10.49
N GLY A 2 -34.84 9.59 -10.69
CA GLY A 2 -33.38 9.71 -10.88
C GLY A 2 -32.49 9.69 -9.63
N THR A 3 -32.99 10.01 -8.44
CA THR A 3 -32.13 10.29 -7.26
C THR A 3 -31.59 9.04 -6.55
N LYS A 4 -32.34 7.94 -6.53
CA LYS A 4 -31.92 6.69 -5.85
C LYS A 4 -30.85 5.91 -6.64
N SER A 5 -30.97 5.86 -7.97
CA SER A 5 -29.99 5.19 -8.84
C SER A 5 -28.64 5.89 -8.80
N GLU A 6 -28.65 7.23 -8.80
CA GLU A 6 -27.43 8.04 -8.78
C GLU A 6 -26.65 7.89 -7.45
N GLY A 7 -27.35 7.79 -6.32
CA GLY A 7 -26.71 7.56 -5.01
C GLY A 7 -26.02 6.20 -4.91
N ILE A 8 -26.65 5.14 -5.41
CA ILE A 8 -26.06 3.78 -5.44
C ILE A 8 -24.80 3.78 -6.29
N GLU A 9 -24.79 4.48 -7.43
CA GLU A 9 -23.63 4.53 -8.31
C GLU A 9 -22.46 5.30 -7.70
N LYS A 10 -22.70 6.47 -7.10
CA LYS A 10 -21.64 7.26 -6.45
C LYS A 10 -20.98 6.47 -5.32
N ILE A 11 -21.78 5.87 -4.44
CA ILE A 11 -21.27 5.03 -3.34
C ILE A 11 -20.56 3.81 -3.90
N GLY A 12 -21.15 3.13 -4.89
CA GLY A 12 -20.58 1.93 -5.50
C GLY A 12 -19.22 2.16 -6.16
N PHE A 13 -19.07 3.24 -6.93
CA PHE A 13 -17.78 3.60 -7.52
C PHE A 13 -16.76 4.01 -6.46
N LEU A 14 -17.14 4.85 -5.48
CA LEU A 14 -16.25 5.24 -4.40
C LEU A 14 -15.73 4.00 -3.63
N SER A 15 -16.64 3.11 -3.24
CA SER A 15 -16.26 1.85 -2.59
C SER A 15 -15.35 1.01 -3.48
N LEU A 16 -15.65 0.88 -4.77
CA LEU A 16 -14.83 0.10 -5.70
C LEU A 16 -13.40 0.66 -5.79
N PHE A 17 -13.23 1.97 -5.97
CA PHE A 17 -11.90 2.58 -6.01
C PHE A 17 -11.14 2.39 -4.69
N LEU A 18 -11.81 2.63 -3.54
CA LEU A 18 -11.20 2.44 -2.23
C LEU A 18 -10.82 0.98 -1.97
N THR A 19 -11.65 0.01 -2.37
CA THR A 19 -11.35 -1.42 -2.27
C THR A 19 -10.14 -1.80 -3.12
N LEU A 20 -10.05 -1.30 -4.36
CA LEU A 20 -8.90 -1.59 -5.23
C LEU A 20 -7.61 -0.99 -4.68
N ILE A 21 -7.64 0.26 -4.21
CA ILE A 21 -6.47 0.93 -3.62
C ILE A 21 -6.04 0.22 -2.34
N SER A 22 -6.95 0.05 -1.37
CA SER A 22 -6.63 -0.58 -0.07
C SER A 22 -6.26 -2.05 -0.21
N GLY A 23 -6.88 -2.77 -1.14
CA GLY A 23 -6.51 -4.14 -1.51
C GLY A 23 -5.10 -4.22 -2.09
N THR A 24 -4.72 -3.26 -2.94
CA THR A 24 -3.36 -3.21 -3.51
C THR A 24 -2.31 -2.85 -2.47
N ILE A 25 -2.60 -1.91 -1.56
CA ILE A 25 -1.74 -1.61 -0.40
C ILE A 25 -1.56 -2.88 0.44
N SER A 26 -2.66 -3.56 0.77
CA SER A 26 -2.63 -4.80 1.57
C SER A 26 -1.81 -5.90 0.89
N LEU A 27 -1.95 -6.09 -0.42
CA LEU A 27 -1.16 -7.03 -1.19
C LEU A 27 0.33 -6.67 -1.13
N THR A 28 0.66 -5.40 -1.31
CA THR A 28 2.05 -4.89 -1.27
C THR A 28 2.68 -5.12 0.11
N ILE A 29 1.96 -4.84 1.19
CA ILE A 29 2.42 -5.08 2.58
C ILE A 29 2.78 -6.55 2.80
N HIS A 30 1.98 -7.48 2.27
CA HIS A 30 2.18 -8.92 2.47
C HIS A 30 3.15 -9.56 1.46
N PHE A 31 3.65 -8.79 0.49
CA PHE A 31 4.53 -9.30 -0.54
C PHE A 31 6.00 -9.40 -0.06
N THR A 32 6.22 -10.21 0.98
CA THR A 32 7.53 -10.53 1.58
C THR A 32 8.62 -10.96 0.58
N PRO A 33 8.32 -11.62 -0.58
CA PRO A 33 9.34 -11.88 -1.58
C PRO A 33 10.10 -10.63 -2.04
N LEU A 34 9.48 -9.45 -2.01
CA LEU A 34 10.15 -8.19 -2.36
C LEU A 34 11.23 -7.81 -1.36
N TYR A 35 11.00 -8.03 -0.07
CA TYR A 35 12.03 -7.80 0.94
C TYR A 35 13.18 -8.80 0.78
N ARG A 36 12.90 -10.07 0.46
CA ARG A 36 13.95 -11.04 0.13
C ARG A 36 14.79 -10.60 -1.08
N PHE A 37 14.14 -10.07 -2.11
CA PHE A 37 14.84 -9.49 -3.26
C PHE A 37 15.70 -8.28 -2.84
N SER A 38 15.18 -7.40 -1.98
CA SER A 38 15.89 -6.25 -1.42
C SER A 38 17.17 -6.66 -0.67
N ILE A 39 17.11 -7.70 0.16
CA ILE A 39 18.27 -8.24 0.87
C ILE A 39 19.41 -8.57 -0.09
N GLN A 40 19.10 -9.22 -1.21
CA GLN A 40 20.10 -9.62 -2.21
C GLN A 40 20.55 -8.41 -3.05
N ARG A 41 19.61 -7.58 -3.50
CA ARG A 41 19.87 -6.47 -4.42
C ARG A 41 20.75 -5.38 -3.81
N TYR A 42 20.63 -5.16 -2.49
CA TYR A 42 21.34 -4.10 -1.76
C TYR A 42 22.34 -4.66 -0.74
N ASP A 43 22.66 -5.95 -0.81
CA ASP A 43 23.63 -6.65 0.05
C ASP A 43 23.44 -6.37 1.55
N LEU A 44 22.18 -6.47 2.02
CA LEU A 44 21.83 -6.10 3.40
C LEU A 44 22.48 -7.01 4.45
N VAL A 45 22.93 -8.21 4.04
CA VAL A 45 23.72 -9.11 4.89
C VAL A 45 25.08 -8.48 5.20
N ALA A 46 25.78 -7.95 4.20
CA ALA A 46 27.06 -7.27 4.42
C ALA A 46 26.88 -5.96 5.21
N VAL A 47 25.83 -5.19 4.92
CA VAL A 47 25.56 -3.90 5.58
C VAL A 47 25.26 -4.07 7.07
N SER A 48 24.44 -5.06 7.42
CA SER A 48 23.99 -5.26 8.81
C SER A 48 24.89 -6.19 9.63
N GLY A 49 25.71 -7.01 8.97
CA GLY A 49 26.44 -8.11 9.62
C GLY A 49 25.53 -9.26 10.09
N LEU A 50 24.24 -9.25 9.74
CA LEU A 50 23.27 -10.28 10.12
C LEU A 50 23.04 -11.26 8.97
N SER A 51 22.77 -12.52 9.31
CA SER A 51 22.38 -13.51 8.32
C SER A 51 21.03 -13.15 7.68
N GLN A 52 20.82 -13.58 6.43
CA GLN A 52 19.55 -13.41 5.74
C GLN A 52 18.35 -13.96 6.57
N ALA A 53 18.56 -15.05 7.31
CA ALA A 53 17.53 -15.62 8.17
C ALA A 53 17.11 -14.64 9.28
N LYS A 54 18.08 -14.01 9.95
CA LYS A 54 17.82 -12.99 10.98
C LYS A 54 17.13 -11.74 10.41
N LEU A 55 17.54 -11.30 9.23
CA LEU A 55 16.88 -10.18 8.54
C LEU A 55 15.41 -10.47 8.23
N LEU A 56 15.12 -11.68 7.73
CA LEU A 56 13.74 -12.11 7.46
C LEU A 56 12.93 -12.29 8.76
N GLU A 57 13.55 -12.75 9.83
CA GLU A 57 12.91 -12.88 11.15
C GLU A 57 12.51 -11.52 11.72
N ASN A 58 13.43 -10.55 11.75
CA ASN A 58 13.13 -9.19 12.24
C ASN A 58 12.07 -8.52 11.37
N TYR A 59 12.14 -8.68 10.03
CA TYR A 59 11.11 -8.17 9.13
C TYR A 59 9.73 -8.80 9.40
N ARG A 60 9.68 -10.10 9.68
CA ARG A 60 8.45 -10.80 10.08
C ARG A 60 7.90 -10.23 11.40
N LEU A 61 8.75 -10.02 12.41
CA LEU A 61 8.34 -9.43 13.69
C LEU A 61 7.80 -8.01 13.52
N LEU A 62 8.46 -7.20 12.69
CA LEU A 62 7.99 -5.87 12.32
C LEU A 62 6.61 -5.94 11.67
N LEU A 63 6.43 -6.78 10.64
CA LEU A 63 5.12 -6.95 10.00
C LEU A 63 4.06 -7.46 10.98
N GLN A 64 4.40 -8.35 11.91
CA GLN A 64 3.46 -8.79 12.95
C GLN A 64 3.02 -7.62 13.84
N PHE A 65 3.94 -6.75 14.25
CA PHE A 65 3.58 -5.57 15.02
C PHE A 65 2.68 -4.62 14.22
N LEU A 66 3.02 -4.33 12.96
CA LEU A 66 2.28 -3.39 12.11
C LEU A 66 0.89 -3.90 11.73
N ASN A 67 0.73 -5.20 11.46
CA ASN A 67 -0.51 -5.76 10.94
C ASN A 67 -1.54 -6.15 12.02
N TYR A 68 -1.10 -6.42 13.25
CA TYR A 68 -1.97 -6.97 14.28
C TYR A 68 -2.21 -6.00 15.43
N PRO A 69 -3.47 -5.59 15.70
CA PRO A 69 -3.78 -4.61 16.73
C PRO A 69 -3.47 -5.10 18.15
N TRP A 70 -3.48 -6.42 18.39
CA TRP A 70 -3.14 -7.01 19.69
C TRP A 70 -1.64 -6.98 20.03
N ASN A 71 -0.76 -6.79 19.05
CA ASN A 71 0.68 -6.68 19.29
C ASN A 71 1.04 -5.24 19.71
N LYS A 72 1.05 -4.96 21.01
CA LYS A 72 1.20 -3.59 21.53
C LYS A 72 2.64 -3.07 21.54
N GLU A 73 3.62 -3.97 21.55
CA GLU A 73 5.04 -3.61 21.64
C GLU A 73 5.80 -4.16 20.43
N LEU A 74 6.67 -3.32 19.86
CA LEU A 74 7.62 -3.72 18.83
C LEU A 74 8.92 -4.11 19.51
N LYS A 75 9.31 -5.38 19.35
CA LYS A 75 10.59 -5.92 19.84
C LYS A 75 11.34 -6.56 18.69
N LEU A 76 12.46 -5.96 18.31
CA LEU A 76 13.36 -6.45 17.28
C LEU A 76 14.67 -6.88 17.95
N PRO A 77 14.93 -8.20 18.08
CA PRO A 77 16.09 -8.70 18.83
C PRO A 77 17.44 -8.19 18.33
N ASP A 78 17.55 -7.92 17.03
CA ASP A 78 18.80 -7.52 16.39
C ASP A 78 18.86 -6.01 16.05
N PHE A 79 17.79 -5.24 16.31
CA PHE A 79 17.72 -3.82 15.99
C PHE A 79 17.20 -3.02 17.20
N PRO A 80 18.08 -2.42 18.03
CA PRO A 80 17.65 -1.45 19.04
C PRO A 80 16.95 -0.27 18.36
N MET A 81 16.05 0.39 19.08
CA MET A 81 15.36 1.57 18.58
C MET A 81 15.20 2.62 19.68
N SER A 82 15.33 3.88 19.29
CA SER A 82 15.01 5.04 20.11
C SER A 82 13.50 5.15 20.36
N ALA A 83 13.11 6.02 21.30
CA ALA A 83 11.71 6.32 21.55
C ALA A 83 11.03 6.94 20.31
N ALA A 84 11.74 7.81 19.57
CA ALA A 84 11.26 8.40 18.33
C ALA A 84 11.05 7.33 17.24
N GLY A 85 12.05 6.45 17.02
CA GLY A 85 11.93 5.36 16.05
C GLY A 85 10.76 4.41 16.34
N LEU A 86 10.54 4.08 17.61
CA LEU A 86 9.35 3.34 18.06
C LEU A 86 8.05 4.11 17.80
N GLY A 87 8.04 5.41 18.06
CA GLY A 87 6.92 6.32 17.78
C GLY A 87 6.52 6.29 16.29
N HIS A 88 7.50 6.40 15.40
CA HIS A 88 7.25 6.33 13.96
C HIS A 88 6.59 5.00 13.55
N PHE A 89 7.09 3.85 14.02
CA PHE A 89 6.45 2.57 13.70
C PHE A 89 5.05 2.43 14.28
N TYR A 90 4.77 3.06 15.42
CA TYR A 90 3.42 3.14 15.95
C TYR A 90 2.48 3.96 15.05
N ASP A 91 2.95 5.10 14.53
CA ASP A 91 2.18 5.89 13.57
C ASP A 91 1.92 5.10 12.26
N VAL A 92 2.95 4.41 11.75
CA VAL A 92 2.82 3.52 10.57
C VAL A 92 1.81 2.40 10.83
N LYS A 93 1.80 1.82 12.04
CA LYS A 93 0.81 0.82 12.45
C LYS A 93 -0.61 1.37 12.36
N GLN A 94 -0.86 2.61 12.78
CA GLN A 94 -2.20 3.21 12.65
C GLN A 94 -2.63 3.31 11.19
N LEU A 95 -1.72 3.66 10.27
CA LEU A 95 -2.02 3.69 8.84
C LEU A 95 -2.32 2.31 8.27
N PHE A 96 -1.61 1.25 8.70
CA PHE A 96 -1.88 -0.13 8.29
C PHE A 96 -3.28 -0.58 8.74
N LEU A 97 -3.61 -0.36 10.01
CA LEU A 97 -4.91 -0.71 10.57
C LEU A 97 -6.04 0.11 9.92
N PHE A 98 -5.82 1.39 9.66
CA PHE A 98 -6.77 2.23 8.94
C PHE A 98 -6.99 1.73 7.50
N ASN A 99 -5.93 1.33 6.79
CA ASN A 99 -6.06 0.72 5.48
C ASN A 99 -6.91 -0.56 5.50
N TYR A 100 -6.71 -1.44 6.49
CA TYR A 100 -7.54 -2.64 6.65
C TYR A 100 -8.99 -2.33 6.99
N PHE A 101 -9.23 -1.30 7.81
CA PHE A 101 -10.57 -0.82 8.08
C PHE A 101 -11.26 -0.36 6.78
N ILE A 102 -10.60 0.45 5.96
CA ILE A 102 -11.13 0.91 4.67
C ILE A 102 -11.42 -0.28 3.74
N LEU A 103 -10.50 -1.24 3.64
CA LEU A 103 -10.72 -2.44 2.82
C LEU A 103 -11.95 -3.21 3.31
N PHE A 104 -12.07 -3.45 4.61
CA PHE A 104 -13.16 -4.20 5.20
C PHE A 104 -14.53 -3.52 4.96
N VAL A 105 -14.64 -2.22 5.23
CA VAL A 105 -15.92 -1.49 5.10
C VAL A 105 -16.34 -1.26 3.64
N THR A 106 -15.39 -1.23 2.70
CA THR A 106 -15.69 -0.98 1.28
C THR A 106 -15.90 -2.27 0.47
N LEU A 107 -15.39 -3.42 0.93
CA LEU A 107 -15.47 -4.68 0.18
C LEU A 107 -16.91 -5.13 -0.09
N ALA A 108 -17.78 -5.17 0.92
CA ALA A 108 -19.16 -5.63 0.74
C ALA A 108 -19.97 -4.71 -0.21
N PRO A 109 -19.95 -3.36 -0.06
CA PRO A 109 -20.54 -2.45 -1.03
C PRO A 109 -19.99 -2.63 -2.46
N THR A 110 -18.68 -2.84 -2.61
CA THR A 110 -18.04 -3.10 -3.91
C THR A 110 -18.58 -4.36 -4.58
N LEU A 111 -18.64 -5.47 -3.85
CA LEU A 111 -19.15 -6.74 -4.37
C LEU A 111 -20.64 -6.61 -4.75
N TYR A 112 -21.44 -5.97 -3.90
CA TYR A 112 -22.85 -5.68 -4.20
C TYR A 112 -22.99 -4.82 -5.46
N PHE A 113 -22.19 -3.76 -5.59
CA PHE A 113 -22.25 -2.86 -6.74
C PHE A 113 -21.87 -3.55 -8.06
N LEU A 114 -20.80 -4.34 -8.06
CA LEU A 114 -20.40 -5.11 -9.24
C LEU A 114 -21.47 -6.15 -9.62
N TYR A 115 -22.05 -6.84 -8.64
CA TYR A 115 -23.16 -7.76 -8.87
C TYR A 115 -24.40 -7.04 -9.42
N TYR A 116 -24.74 -5.87 -8.88
CA TYR A 116 -25.83 -5.03 -9.36
C TYR A 116 -25.63 -4.63 -10.83
N LEU A 117 -24.45 -4.12 -11.19
CA LEU A 117 -24.12 -3.76 -12.58
C LEU A 117 -24.20 -4.96 -13.51
N TRP A 118 -23.68 -6.12 -13.10
CA TRP A 118 -23.76 -7.35 -13.88
C TRP A 118 -25.21 -7.78 -14.11
N LYS A 119 -26.02 -7.84 -13.05
CA LYS A 119 -27.42 -8.27 -13.15
C LYS A 119 -28.27 -7.33 -14.02
N LYS A 120 -27.91 -6.05 -14.07
CA LYS A 120 -28.57 -5.03 -14.90
C LYS A 120 -27.97 -4.90 -16.30
N GLN A 121 -26.96 -5.69 -16.67
CA GLN A 121 -26.22 -5.57 -17.94
C GLN A 121 -25.63 -4.16 -18.14
N GLN A 122 -25.14 -3.57 -17.06
CA GLN A 122 -24.63 -2.20 -16.97
C GLN A 122 -23.13 -2.13 -16.66
N LEU A 123 -22.38 -3.23 -16.80
CA LEU A 123 -20.92 -3.24 -16.59
C LEU A 123 -20.18 -2.27 -17.53
N TRP A 124 -20.77 -1.88 -18.66
CA TRP A 124 -20.22 -0.86 -19.55
C TRP A 124 -20.01 0.49 -18.86
N ARG A 125 -20.72 0.76 -17.75
CA ARG A 125 -20.54 1.96 -16.94
C ARG A 125 -19.16 2.02 -16.26
N LEU A 126 -18.45 0.90 -16.13
CA LEU A 126 -17.07 0.87 -15.65
C LEU A 126 -16.09 1.54 -16.64
N VAL A 127 -16.42 1.65 -17.92
CA VAL A 127 -15.48 2.12 -18.95
C VAL A 127 -14.97 3.53 -18.68
N ARG A 128 -15.86 4.51 -18.45
CA ARG A 128 -15.45 5.91 -18.31
C ARG A 128 -14.63 6.14 -17.03
N PRO A 129 -15.05 5.69 -15.83
CA PRO A 129 -14.26 5.89 -14.61
C PRO A 129 -12.88 5.27 -14.68
N PHE A 130 -12.75 4.05 -15.20
CA PHE A 130 -11.45 3.38 -15.29
C PHE A 130 -10.59 3.86 -16.46
N GLN A 131 -11.19 4.36 -17.55
CA GLN A 131 -10.45 5.01 -18.65
C GLN A 131 -9.70 6.25 -18.15
N TRP A 132 -10.34 7.06 -17.31
CA TRP A 132 -9.69 8.23 -16.71
C TRP A 132 -8.84 7.86 -15.49
N GLY A 133 -9.29 6.87 -14.70
CA GLY A 133 -8.61 6.42 -13.48
C GLY A 133 -7.19 5.90 -13.72
N ILE A 134 -6.94 5.28 -14.88
CA ILE A 134 -5.61 4.81 -15.32
C ILE A 134 -4.56 5.94 -15.39
N LEU A 135 -4.96 7.18 -15.67
CA LEU A 135 -3.99 8.27 -15.82
C LEU A 135 -3.29 8.60 -14.50
N ALA A 136 -3.99 8.53 -13.37
CA ALA A 136 -3.44 8.94 -12.09
C ALA A 136 -2.27 8.04 -11.62
N PRO A 137 -2.39 6.70 -11.52
CA PRO A 137 -1.28 5.83 -11.16
C PRO A 137 -0.06 6.00 -12.06
N VAL A 138 -0.26 6.14 -13.38
CA VAL A 138 0.83 6.35 -14.35
C VAL A 138 1.58 7.66 -14.10
N ILE A 139 0.85 8.76 -13.88
CA ILE A 139 1.46 10.06 -13.60
C ILE A 139 2.22 10.03 -12.28
N PHE A 140 1.61 9.48 -11.21
CA PHE A 140 2.29 9.39 -9.91
C PHE A 140 3.51 8.48 -9.94
N LEU A 141 3.44 7.35 -10.65
CA LEU A 141 4.59 6.47 -10.86
C LEU A 141 5.72 7.20 -11.60
N PHE A 142 5.41 7.94 -12.66
CA PHE A 142 6.40 8.73 -13.40
C PHE A 142 7.06 9.78 -12.50
N LEU A 143 6.27 10.59 -11.77
CA LEU A 143 6.78 11.60 -10.84
C LEU A 143 7.65 10.99 -9.74
N MET A 144 7.23 9.84 -9.20
CA MET A 144 7.98 9.11 -8.19
C MET A 144 9.32 8.60 -8.75
N LEU A 145 9.38 8.14 -10.00
CA LEU A 145 10.61 7.59 -10.60
C LEU A 145 11.65 8.67 -10.92
N ILE A 146 11.22 9.87 -11.30
CA ILE A 146 12.14 10.99 -11.61
C ILE A 146 12.65 11.72 -10.35
N GLY A 147 11.95 11.60 -9.22
CA GLY A 147 12.22 12.39 -8.02
C GLY A 147 11.86 11.63 -6.74
N PHE A 148 12.38 10.42 -6.58
CA PHE A 148 12.00 9.53 -5.48
C PHE A 148 12.27 10.13 -4.09
N ASP A 149 13.41 10.80 -3.89
CA ASP A 149 13.74 11.39 -2.58
C ASP A 149 12.74 12.47 -2.16
N THR A 150 12.39 13.38 -3.08
CA THR A 150 11.37 14.40 -2.84
C THR A 150 10.01 13.74 -2.60
N PHE A 151 9.64 12.76 -3.44
CA PHE A 151 8.39 12.01 -3.26
C PHE A 151 8.32 11.34 -1.88
N PHE A 152 9.41 10.70 -1.44
CA PHE A 152 9.48 9.98 -0.17
C PHE A 152 9.38 10.95 1.02
N VAL A 153 10.09 12.07 0.99
CA VAL A 153 9.99 13.11 2.04
C VAL A 153 8.58 13.73 2.07
N THR A 154 8.01 14.09 0.92
CA THR A 154 6.66 14.65 0.85
C THR A 154 5.61 13.64 1.34
N PHE A 155 5.78 12.35 1.05
CA PHE A 155 4.92 11.30 1.59
C PHE A 155 4.96 11.30 3.12
N HIS A 156 6.14 11.37 3.74
CA HIS A 156 6.24 11.41 5.20
C HIS A 156 5.58 12.66 5.79
N GLN A 157 5.82 13.83 5.20
CA GLN A 157 5.21 15.10 5.64
C GLN A 157 3.67 15.13 5.50
N LEU A 158 3.12 14.36 4.56
CA LEU A 158 1.66 14.26 4.37
C LEU A 158 1.01 13.44 5.49
N PHE A 159 1.67 12.36 5.94
CA PHE A 159 1.11 11.40 6.89
C PHE A 159 1.55 11.60 8.33
N PHE A 160 2.71 12.22 8.56
CA PHE A 160 3.31 12.43 9.87
C PHE A 160 3.51 13.93 10.13
N ARG A 161 3.12 14.37 11.34
CA ARG A 161 3.26 15.77 11.79
C ARG A 161 4.46 15.98 12.72
N ASN A 162 5.30 14.97 12.84
CA ASN A 162 6.52 14.93 13.65
C ASN A 162 7.71 14.54 12.75
N ASP A 163 8.91 14.57 13.32
CA ASP A 163 10.16 14.19 12.65
C ASP A 163 10.65 12.79 13.08
N ASP A 164 9.78 11.98 13.72
CA ASP A 164 10.17 10.67 14.27
C ASP A 164 10.63 9.68 13.18
N TRP A 165 10.27 9.94 11.93
CA TRP A 165 10.69 9.18 10.75
C TRP A 165 12.15 9.46 10.32
N LEU A 166 12.81 10.48 10.86
CA LEU A 166 14.23 10.77 10.64
C LEU A 166 15.11 9.90 11.54
N PHE A 167 15.32 8.66 11.13
CA PHE A 167 16.09 7.69 11.91
C PHE A 167 17.59 8.04 11.93
N ASN A 168 18.21 7.90 13.10
CA ASN A 168 19.66 7.92 13.23
C ASN A 168 20.18 6.48 13.16
N PRO A 169 21.05 6.12 12.19
CA PRO A 169 21.55 4.75 12.04
C PRO A 169 22.25 4.15 13.27
N VAL A 170 22.72 4.99 14.20
CA VAL A 170 23.34 4.54 15.46
C VAL A 170 22.29 4.12 16.49
N THR A 171 21.20 4.87 16.63
CA THR A 171 20.13 4.59 17.62
C THR A 171 19.00 3.75 17.06
N ASP A 172 18.82 3.78 15.74
CA ASP A 172 17.74 3.15 14.98
C ASP A 172 18.31 2.41 13.75
N PRO A 173 19.25 1.45 13.94
CA PRO A 173 19.95 0.75 12.86
C PRO A 173 19.04 0.00 11.87
N ILE A 174 17.76 -0.20 12.21
CA ILE A 174 16.78 -0.79 11.30
C ILE A 174 16.68 -0.03 9.95
N ILE A 175 16.98 1.28 9.92
CA ILE A 175 16.99 2.06 8.68
C ILE A 175 17.99 1.53 7.65
N THR A 176 19.07 0.88 8.12
CA THR A 176 20.10 0.32 7.25
C THR A 176 19.62 -0.93 6.50
N VAL A 177 18.59 -1.61 7.02
CA VAL A 177 17.99 -2.80 6.41
C VAL A 177 16.58 -2.53 5.85
N LEU A 178 16.05 -1.34 6.05
CA LEU A 178 14.87 -0.81 5.37
C LEU A 178 15.25 0.45 4.57
N PRO A 179 16.16 0.33 3.58
CA PRO A 179 16.63 1.49 2.83
C PRO A 179 15.51 2.11 2.00
N ALA A 180 15.62 3.41 1.68
CA ALA A 180 14.62 4.12 0.87
C ALA A 180 14.29 3.40 -0.46
N GLN A 181 15.29 2.75 -1.07
CA GLN A 181 15.15 1.99 -2.32
C GLN A 181 14.28 0.72 -2.15
N PHE A 182 14.16 0.16 -0.95
CA PHE A 182 13.17 -0.88 -0.67
C PHE A 182 11.75 -0.32 -0.80
N PHE A 183 11.48 0.86 -0.24
CA PHE A 183 10.19 1.52 -0.36
C PHE A 183 9.89 1.96 -1.79
N MET A 184 10.90 2.37 -2.57
CA MET A 184 10.73 2.62 -4.01
C MET A 184 10.19 1.38 -4.72
N LEU A 185 10.74 0.19 -4.45
CA LEU A 185 10.24 -1.07 -5.01
C LEU A 185 8.80 -1.35 -4.56
N CYS A 186 8.45 -1.05 -3.31
CA CYS A 186 7.07 -1.18 -2.81
C CYS A 186 6.10 -0.25 -3.57
N PHE A 187 6.46 1.01 -3.79
CA PHE A 187 5.64 1.95 -4.57
C PHE A 187 5.50 1.51 -6.03
N VAL A 188 6.59 1.04 -6.66
CA VAL A 188 6.54 0.49 -8.02
C VAL A 188 5.58 -0.70 -8.09
N LEU A 189 5.70 -1.66 -7.16
CA LEU A 189 4.79 -2.81 -7.10
C LEU A 189 3.34 -2.35 -6.92
N PHE A 190 3.09 -1.44 -5.99
CA PHE A 190 1.77 -0.88 -5.74
C PHE A 190 1.16 -0.26 -7.00
N PHE A 191 1.88 0.62 -7.69
CA PHE A 191 1.37 1.27 -8.90
C PHE A 191 1.14 0.29 -10.04
N LEU A 192 2.04 -0.68 -10.26
CA LEU A 192 1.88 -1.69 -11.31
C LEU A 192 0.68 -2.60 -11.06
N VAL A 193 0.46 -3.04 -9.82
CA VAL A 193 -0.69 -3.88 -9.47
C VAL A 193 -1.99 -3.08 -9.59
N LEU A 194 -2.02 -1.83 -9.08
CA LEU A 194 -3.19 -0.98 -9.16
C LEU A 194 -3.57 -0.69 -10.62
N GLU A 195 -2.57 -0.37 -11.45
CA GLU A 195 -2.74 -0.13 -12.89
C GLU A 195 -3.29 -1.37 -13.60
N GLY A 196 -2.76 -2.56 -13.28
CA GLY A 196 -3.27 -3.83 -13.79
C GLY A 196 -4.73 -4.09 -13.41
N LEU A 197 -5.13 -3.77 -12.17
CA LEU A 197 -6.51 -3.89 -11.71
C LEU A 197 -7.45 -2.88 -12.40
N PHE A 198 -7.00 -1.64 -12.58
CA PHE A 198 -7.77 -0.61 -13.29
C PHE A 198 -7.98 -1.00 -14.76
N TYR A 199 -6.92 -1.48 -15.42
CA TYR A 199 -7.02 -2.02 -16.77
C TYR A 199 -7.96 -3.22 -16.84
N ALA A 200 -7.93 -4.14 -15.86
CA ALA A 200 -8.87 -5.27 -15.80
C ALA A 200 -10.33 -4.80 -15.73
N MET A 201 -10.65 -3.82 -14.87
CA MET A 201 -12.00 -3.25 -14.77
C MET A 201 -12.44 -2.55 -16.07
N LEU A 202 -11.54 -1.82 -16.72
CA LEU A 202 -11.80 -1.22 -18.04
C LEU A 202 -12.11 -2.30 -19.09
N ARG A 203 -11.36 -3.41 -19.09
CA ARG A 203 -11.57 -4.52 -20.02
C ARG A 203 -12.90 -5.24 -19.77
N ILE A 204 -13.29 -5.43 -18.52
CA ILE A 204 -14.61 -5.97 -18.14
C ILE A 204 -15.71 -5.08 -18.71
N GLY A 205 -15.65 -3.77 -18.48
CA GLY A 205 -16.64 -2.83 -19.00
C GLY A 205 -16.70 -2.78 -20.53
N LYS A 206 -15.57 -2.81 -21.23
CA LYS A 206 -15.54 -2.83 -22.70
C LYS A 206 -16.13 -4.12 -23.28
N LYS A 207 -15.95 -5.27 -22.62
CA LYS A 207 -16.50 -6.55 -23.08
C LYS A 207 -18.02 -6.62 -22.99
N SER A 208 -18.64 -5.93 -22.03
CA SER A 208 -20.11 -5.93 -21.87
C SER A 208 -20.87 -4.98 -22.81
N VAL A 209 -20.17 -4.22 -23.66
CA VAL A 209 -20.78 -3.38 -24.71
C VAL A 209 -20.99 -4.18 -26.00
N LYS A 210 -20.32 -5.34 -26.12
CA LYS A 210 -20.48 -6.28 -27.23
C LYS A 210 -21.59 -7.27 -26.92
#